data_AF-A0A8J5TQW8-F1
#
_entry.id   AF-A0A8J5TQW8-F1
#
_cell.length_a   1.000
_cell.length_b   1.000
_cell.length_c   1.000
_cell.angle_alpha   90.00
_cell.angle_beta   90.00
_cell.angle_gamma   90.00
#
_symmetry.space_group_name_H-M   'P 1'
#
loop_
_entity.id
_entity.type
_entity.pdbx_description
1 polymer ?
#
loop_
_entity_poly.entity_id
_entity_poly.type
_entity_poly.pdbx_seq_one_letter_code
_entity_poly.pdbx_strand_id
1 'polypeptide(L)'
;MAPEKTKTVPDSTKVDPLNPAARHGYMDACFRQLPISSNLIEQARTKAIQLLSKDLSGRGLSDVNAGYFEYHVDVTVWRLIMNRLMMAKNKPWPWTVSLDKNDLSQGTSSVFREWCQSHGPSGETQDSSSTPRSQAPLSQHQAPVPQTHAEADRMAREAREKANEAELEAFRLERIAR
;
A
#
# COMPACT_ATOMS: atom_id res chain seq x y z
N MET A 1 29.48 5.43 34.94
CA MET A 1 29.19 5.03 33.55
C MET A 1 27.84 4.33 33.53
N ALA A 2 26.82 4.94 32.94
CA ALA A 2 25.53 4.28 32.76
C ALA A 2 25.62 3.35 31.53
N PRO A 3 25.02 2.15 31.56
CA PRO A 3 25.02 1.30 30.39
C PRO A 3 24.21 1.97 29.29
N GLU A 4 24.82 2.15 28.12
CA GLU A 4 24.10 2.49 26.90
C GLU A 4 23.03 1.43 26.69
N LYS A 5 21.75 1.80 26.83
CA LYS A 5 20.65 0.96 26.38
C LYS A 5 20.78 0.86 24.87
N THR A 6 21.48 -0.16 24.39
CA THR A 6 21.38 -0.62 23.00
C THR A 6 19.90 -0.80 22.72
N LYS A 7 19.34 0.11 21.92
CA LYS A 7 17.96 0.03 21.44
C LYS A 7 17.87 -1.18 20.52
N THR A 8 17.57 -2.34 21.10
CA THR A 8 17.43 -3.58 20.35
C THR A 8 16.19 -3.48 19.47
N VAL A 9 16.37 -3.68 18.16
CA VAL A 9 15.25 -3.80 17.23
C VAL A 9 14.46 -5.06 17.61
N PRO A 10 13.13 -5.00 17.71
CA PRO A 10 12.33 -6.18 18.01
C PRO A 10 12.59 -7.30 17.01
N ASP A 11 12.61 -8.54 17.48
CA ASP A 11 12.81 -9.73 16.65
C ASP A 11 11.53 -10.06 15.87
N SER A 12 11.56 -9.88 14.55
CA SER A 12 10.39 -10.09 13.69
C SER A 12 10.03 -11.56 13.49
N THR A 13 10.94 -12.51 13.74
CA THR A 13 10.65 -13.94 13.55
C THR A 13 9.75 -14.51 14.64
N LYS A 14 9.54 -13.75 15.73
CA LYS A 14 8.68 -14.11 16.87
C LYS A 14 7.29 -13.47 16.80
N VAL A 15 7.02 -12.68 15.76
CA VAL A 15 5.75 -12.00 15.56
C VAL A 15 4.94 -12.81 14.58
N ASP A 16 3.71 -13.15 14.97
CA ASP A 16 2.72 -13.70 14.04
C ASP A 16 2.29 -12.61 13.05
N PRO A 17 2.64 -12.73 11.76
CA PRO A 17 2.33 -11.71 10.77
C PRO A 17 0.85 -11.70 10.37
N LEU A 18 0.05 -12.71 10.73
CA LEU A 18 -1.39 -12.72 10.45
C LEU A 18 -2.19 -12.02 11.54
N ASN A 19 -1.65 -11.91 12.75
CA ASN A 19 -2.27 -11.21 13.86
C ASN A 19 -2.04 -9.68 13.76
N PRO A 20 -3.10 -8.86 13.54
CA PRO A 20 -2.96 -7.41 13.40
C PRO A 20 -2.36 -6.75 14.64
N ALA A 21 -2.78 -7.15 15.84
CA ALA A 21 -2.28 -6.58 17.08
C ALA A 21 -0.77 -6.87 17.27
N ALA A 22 -0.32 -8.06 16.88
CA ALA A 22 1.09 -8.42 16.94
C ALA A 22 1.93 -7.59 15.96
N ARG A 23 1.44 -7.40 14.72
CA ARG A 23 2.08 -6.53 13.73
C ARG A 23 2.15 -5.08 14.21
N HIS A 24 1.06 -4.53 14.73
CA HIS A 24 1.01 -3.15 15.25
C HIS A 24 1.96 -2.97 16.42
N GLY A 25 2.02 -3.92 17.36
CA GLY A 25 3.00 -3.90 18.45
C GLY A 25 4.45 -3.87 17.96
N TYR A 26 4.77 -4.64 16.92
CA TYR A 26 6.09 -4.60 16.28
C TYR A 26 6.39 -3.26 15.61
N MET A 27 5.44 -2.74 14.82
CA MET A 27 5.57 -1.45 14.14
C MET A 27 5.77 -0.33 15.15
N ASP A 28 4.98 -0.28 16.20
CA ASP A 28 5.10 0.69 17.29
C ASP A 28 6.47 0.63 17.97
N ALA A 29 6.95 -0.57 18.29
CA ALA A 29 8.24 -0.76 18.92
C ALA A 29 9.41 -0.33 18.01
N CYS A 30 9.25 -0.47 16.69
CA CYS A 30 10.20 0.07 15.71
C CYS A 30 10.11 1.60 15.60
N PHE A 31 8.90 2.14 15.45
CA PHE A 31 8.65 3.56 15.22
C PHE A 31 9.04 4.43 16.42
N ARG A 32 8.87 3.94 17.65
CA ARG A 32 9.33 4.63 18.88
C ARG A 32 10.84 4.88 18.91
N GLN A 33 11.63 4.13 18.13
CA GLN A 33 13.08 4.30 18.09
C GLN A 33 13.50 5.35 17.06
N LEU A 34 12.59 5.79 16.19
CA LEU A 34 12.84 6.72 15.10
C LEU A 34 12.49 8.15 15.50
N PRO A 35 13.13 9.16 14.89
CA PRO A 35 12.84 10.57 15.15
C PRO A 35 11.58 11.03 14.40
N ILE A 36 10.44 10.38 14.68
CA ILE A 36 9.15 10.66 14.04
C ILE A 36 8.07 10.94 15.09
N SER A 37 7.12 11.81 14.74
CA SER A 37 5.97 12.11 15.59
C SER A 37 4.86 11.06 15.39
N SER A 38 4.01 10.89 16.41
CA SER A 38 2.78 10.08 16.30
C SER A 38 1.89 10.58 15.16
N ASN A 39 1.79 11.89 14.98
CA ASN A 39 1.02 12.50 13.89
C ASN A 39 1.54 12.07 12.50
N LEU A 40 2.85 11.86 12.33
CA LEU A 40 3.37 11.33 11.07
C LEU A 40 2.92 9.88 10.83
N ILE A 41 2.84 9.06 11.88
CA ILE A 41 2.34 7.68 11.78
C ILE A 41 0.86 7.68 11.40
N GLU A 42 0.06 8.56 11.99
CA GLU A 42 -1.36 8.74 11.65
C GLU A 42 -1.54 9.20 10.20
N GLN A 43 -0.78 10.21 9.75
CA GLN A 43 -0.79 10.66 8.35
C GLN A 43 -0.44 9.53 7.39
N ALA A 44 0.60 8.74 7.72
CA ALA A 44 0.99 7.59 6.93
C ALA A 44 -0.13 6.54 6.87
N ARG A 45 -0.83 6.30 7.99
CA ARG A 45 -1.98 5.38 8.04
C ARG A 45 -3.14 5.86 7.17
N THR A 46 -3.52 7.12 7.27
CA THR A 46 -4.58 7.71 6.43
C THR A 46 -4.23 7.62 4.95
N LYS A 47 -2.99 7.99 4.58
CA LYS A 47 -2.52 7.91 3.19
C LYS A 47 -2.44 6.46 2.69
N ALA A 48 -2.03 5.52 3.53
CA ALA A 48 -2.01 4.09 3.21
C ALA A 48 -3.41 3.54 2.91
N ILE A 49 -4.40 3.89 3.74
CA ILE A 49 -5.81 3.54 3.51
C ILE A 49 -6.27 4.13 2.18
N GLN A 50 -6.03 5.42 1.94
CA GLN A 50 -6.45 6.09 0.70
C GLN A 50 -5.83 5.43 -0.55
N LEU A 51 -4.53 5.17 -0.53
CA LEU A 51 -3.80 4.54 -1.64
C LEU A 51 -4.33 3.15 -1.94
N LEU A 52 -4.46 2.31 -0.91
CA LEU A 52 -4.91 0.94 -1.06
C LEU A 52 -6.38 0.88 -1.50
N SER A 53 -7.26 1.70 -0.92
CA SER A 53 -8.66 1.74 -1.31
C SER A 53 -8.84 2.21 -2.75
N LYS A 54 -8.10 3.24 -3.19
CA LYS A 54 -8.12 3.71 -4.58
C LYS A 54 -7.68 2.62 -5.57
N ASP A 55 -6.62 1.86 -5.25
CA ASP A 55 -6.17 0.72 -6.07
C ASP A 55 -7.21 -0.40 -6.14
N LEU A 56 -7.78 -0.80 -5.01
CA LEU A 56 -8.76 -1.89 -4.95
C LEU A 56 -10.08 -1.51 -5.63
N SER A 57 -10.56 -0.29 -5.39
CA SER A 57 -11.75 0.24 -6.07
C SER A 57 -11.51 0.42 -7.58
N GLY A 58 -10.33 0.89 -7.99
CA GLY A 58 -9.94 0.97 -9.40
C GLY A 58 -9.88 -0.38 -10.13
N ARG A 59 -9.80 -1.49 -9.37
CA ARG A 59 -9.91 -2.87 -9.89
C ARG A 59 -11.34 -3.39 -9.92
N GLY A 60 -12.32 -2.56 -9.56
CA GLY A 60 -13.73 -2.92 -9.51
C GLY A 60 -14.14 -3.72 -8.26
N LEU A 61 -13.32 -3.74 -7.21
CA LEU A 61 -13.68 -4.42 -5.97
C LEU A 61 -14.56 -3.50 -5.10
N SER A 62 -15.69 -4.03 -4.63
CA SER A 62 -16.55 -3.39 -3.62
C SER A 62 -16.27 -3.89 -2.21
N ASP A 63 -15.79 -5.14 -2.11
CA ASP A 63 -15.52 -5.84 -0.87
C ASP A 63 -14.18 -6.56 -0.98
N VAL A 64 -13.45 -6.60 0.14
CA VAL A 64 -12.13 -7.23 0.24
C VAL A 64 -12.00 -7.88 1.61
N ASN A 65 -11.29 -9.01 1.67
CA ASN A 65 -10.93 -9.70 2.91
C ASN A 65 -10.32 -8.72 3.93
N ALA A 66 -10.84 -8.73 5.16
CA ALA A 66 -10.40 -7.82 6.21
C ALA A 66 -8.90 -7.97 6.52
N GLY A 67 -8.40 -9.20 6.68
CA GLY A 67 -7.00 -9.48 6.96
C GLY A 67 -6.07 -9.04 5.83
N TYR A 68 -6.44 -9.26 4.57
CA TYR A 68 -5.71 -8.78 3.40
C TYR A 68 -5.59 -7.25 3.42
N PHE A 69 -6.71 -6.57 3.66
CA PHE A 69 -6.74 -5.11 3.67
C PHE A 69 -5.84 -4.55 4.79
N GLU A 70 -6.03 -5.02 6.02
CA GLU A 70 -5.23 -4.57 7.16
C GLU A 70 -3.74 -4.85 6.98
N TYR A 71 -3.38 -6.05 6.54
CA TYR A 71 -1.99 -6.40 6.29
C TYR A 71 -1.34 -5.47 5.27
N HIS A 72 -2.04 -5.12 4.18
CA HIS A 72 -1.49 -4.22 3.17
C HIS A 72 -1.53 -2.75 3.55
N VAL A 73 -2.44 -2.31 4.42
CA VAL A 73 -2.32 -1.01 5.08
C VAL A 73 -1.03 -0.96 5.89
N ASP A 74 -0.76 -1.97 6.72
CA ASP A 74 0.45 -2.00 7.56
C ASP A 74 1.74 -1.98 6.74
N VAL A 75 1.81 -2.79 5.67
CA VAL A 75 2.92 -2.78 4.70
C VAL A 75 3.11 -1.38 4.11
N THR A 76 2.03 -0.72 3.73
CA THR A 76 2.09 0.61 3.10
C THR A 76 2.53 1.66 4.10
N VAL A 77 2.01 1.64 5.34
CA VAL A 77 2.46 2.54 6.43
C VAL A 77 3.96 2.39 6.68
N TRP A 78 4.44 1.14 6.80
CA TRP A 78 5.86 0.87 6.97
C TRP A 78 6.70 1.48 5.85
N ARG A 79 6.31 1.27 4.59
CA ARG A 79 7.02 1.81 3.43
C ARG A 79 7.00 3.34 3.40
N LEU A 80 5.86 3.98 3.67
CA LEU A 80 5.74 5.43 3.72
C LEU A 80 6.72 6.04 4.75
N ILE A 81 6.76 5.46 5.95
CA ILE A 81 7.65 5.93 7.03
C ILE A 81 9.12 5.67 6.68
N MET A 82 9.46 4.44 6.25
CA MET A 82 10.86 4.09 5.97
C MET A 82 11.39 4.85 4.76
N ASN A 83 10.60 5.11 3.73
CA ASN A 83 11.01 5.95 2.60
C ASN A 83 11.20 7.41 3.00
N ARG A 84 10.31 7.95 3.85
CA ARG A 84 10.46 9.31 4.37
C ARG A 84 11.75 9.50 5.16
N LEU A 85 12.22 8.45 5.83
CA LEU A 85 13.49 8.44 6.55
C LEU A 85 14.69 8.00 5.68
N MET A 86 14.47 7.72 4.40
CA MET A 86 15.47 7.16 3.47
C MET A 86 16.08 5.84 3.96
N MET A 87 15.31 5.06 4.73
CA MET A 87 15.71 3.79 5.34
C MET A 87 15.09 2.57 4.67
N ALA A 88 14.24 2.72 3.65
CA ALA A 88 13.50 1.61 3.06
C ALA A 88 14.39 0.46 2.54
N LYS A 89 15.56 0.79 1.97
CA LYS A 89 16.54 -0.22 1.53
C LYS A 89 17.13 -1.04 2.69
N ASN A 90 17.23 -0.43 3.88
CA ASN A 90 17.89 -1.03 5.04
C ASN A 90 16.89 -1.68 6.01
N LYS A 91 15.60 -1.34 5.88
CA LYS A 91 14.52 -1.83 6.74
C LYS A 91 13.34 -2.24 5.86
N PRO A 92 13.46 -3.33 5.09
CA PRO A 92 12.34 -3.87 4.36
C PRO A 92 11.24 -4.33 5.32
N TRP A 93 10.02 -4.43 4.81
CA TRP A 93 8.95 -5.08 5.55
C TRP A 93 9.34 -6.54 5.84
N PRO A 94 9.26 -7.00 7.11
CA PRO A 94 9.94 -8.23 7.53
C PRO A 94 9.23 -9.53 7.14
N TRP A 95 7.96 -9.48 6.71
CA TRP A 95 7.17 -10.68 6.46
C TRP A 95 6.70 -10.76 5.02
N THR A 96 6.76 -11.96 4.43
CA THR A 96 6.14 -12.25 3.13
C THR A 96 4.95 -13.18 3.37
N VAL A 97 3.74 -12.65 3.30
CA VAL A 97 2.50 -13.41 3.49
C VAL A 97 1.66 -13.30 2.23
N SER A 98 1.09 -14.43 1.80
CA SER A 98 0.10 -14.46 0.73
C SER A 98 -1.29 -14.55 1.35
N LEU A 99 -2.08 -13.50 1.17
CA LEU A 99 -3.50 -13.45 1.54
C LEU A 99 -4.31 -13.28 0.28
N ASP A 100 -5.41 -14.03 0.17
CA ASP A 100 -6.37 -13.81 -0.91
C ASP A 100 -7.28 -12.64 -0.55
N LYS A 101 -7.30 -11.63 -1.41
CA LYS A 101 -8.15 -10.44 -1.27
C LYS A 101 -9.64 -10.77 -1.45
N ASN A 102 -9.95 -11.84 -2.16
CA ASN A 102 -11.32 -12.27 -2.51
C ASN A 102 -11.89 -13.34 -1.57
N ASP A 103 -11.05 -13.96 -0.72
CA ASP A 103 -11.53 -14.93 0.26
C ASP A 103 -12.24 -14.21 1.40
N LEU A 104 -13.56 -14.09 1.34
CA LEU A 104 -14.36 -13.39 2.36
C LEU A 104 -14.71 -14.27 3.57
N SER A 105 -14.17 -15.49 3.69
CA SER A 105 -14.49 -16.41 4.79
C SER A 105 -14.16 -15.85 6.19
N GLN A 106 -13.18 -14.96 6.27
CA GLN A 106 -12.77 -14.25 7.49
C GLN A 106 -13.42 -12.87 7.64
N GLY A 107 -14.39 -12.54 6.78
CA GLY A 107 -15.09 -11.27 6.78
C GLY A 107 -14.49 -10.20 5.86
N THR A 108 -15.27 -9.14 5.66
CA THR A 108 -14.96 -8.01 4.78
C THR A 108 -14.39 -6.83 5.57
N SER A 109 -13.43 -6.12 4.99
CA SER A 109 -12.91 -4.86 5.54
C SER A 109 -14.00 -3.78 5.61
N SER A 110 -14.39 -3.38 6.82
CA SER A 110 -15.33 -2.27 7.02
C SER A 110 -14.74 -0.94 6.55
N VAL A 111 -13.46 -0.71 6.79
CA VAL A 111 -12.73 0.51 6.37
C VAL A 111 -12.77 0.67 4.86
N PHE A 112 -12.53 -0.41 4.10
CA PHE A 112 -12.58 -0.35 2.64
C PHE A 112 -14.00 -0.08 2.15
N ARG A 113 -14.99 -0.76 2.74
CA ARG A 113 -16.40 -0.60 2.38
C ARG A 113 -16.91 0.81 2.66
N GLU A 114 -16.59 1.36 3.82
CA GLU A 114 -16.90 2.76 4.20
C GLU A 114 -16.22 3.76 3.26
N TRP A 115 -14.95 3.50 2.89
CA TRP A 115 -14.24 4.32 1.91
C TRP A 115 -14.96 4.30 0.55
N CYS A 116 -15.35 3.12 0.06
CA CYS A 116 -16.08 2.98 -1.21
C CYS A 116 -17.44 3.68 -1.18
N GLN A 117 -18.15 3.63 -0.05
CA GLN A 117 -19.42 4.36 0.13
C GLN A 117 -19.20 5.88 0.09
N SER A 118 -18.12 6.35 0.71
CA SER A 118 -17.78 7.77 0.78
C SER A 118 -17.20 8.33 -0.52
N HIS A 119 -16.69 7.46 -1.39
CA HIS A 119 -16.06 7.79 -2.67
C HIS A 119 -16.76 7.08 -3.84
N GLY A 120 -18.06 6.78 -3.70
CA GLY A 120 -18.89 6.13 -4.71
C GLY A 120 -18.82 6.86 -6.06
N PRO A 121 -19.26 6.21 -7.16
CA PRO A 121 -18.92 6.63 -8.51
C PRO A 121 -19.29 8.11 -8.72
N SER A 122 -18.28 8.96 -8.67
CA SER A 122 -18.41 10.34 -9.09
C SER A 122 -18.56 10.29 -10.60
N GLY A 123 -19.81 10.25 -11.07
CA GLY A 123 -20.09 10.39 -12.49
C GLY A 123 -19.60 11.75 -12.95
N GLU A 124 -18.57 11.75 -13.81
CA GLU A 124 -18.09 12.82 -14.71
C GLU A 124 -16.68 12.35 -15.19
N THR A 125 -16.37 12.05 -16.45
CA THR A 125 -16.95 12.49 -17.72
C THR A 125 -16.81 11.36 -18.74
N GLN A 126 -17.94 10.83 -19.21
CA GLN A 126 -18.02 10.13 -20.48
C GLN A 126 -18.00 11.21 -21.57
N ASP A 127 -16.81 11.58 -22.04
CA ASP A 127 -16.70 12.32 -23.30
C ASP A 127 -17.03 11.36 -24.45
N SER A 128 -18.33 11.26 -24.72
CA SER A 128 -18.86 10.81 -26.00
C SER A 128 -18.47 11.84 -27.06
N SER A 129 -17.26 11.73 -27.60
CA SER A 129 -16.84 12.40 -28.83
C SER A 129 -16.70 11.35 -29.93
N SER A 130 -17.82 11.07 -30.60
CA SER A 130 -17.88 10.30 -31.84
C SER A 130 -17.35 11.12 -33.02
N THR A 131 -16.19 10.81 -33.60
CA THR A 131 -15.88 11.02 -35.04
C THR A 131 -14.67 10.14 -35.45
N PRO A 132 -14.55 9.65 -36.71
CA PRO A 132 -13.91 8.39 -37.03
C PRO A 132 -12.46 8.47 -37.56
N ARG A 133 -11.75 7.37 -37.31
CA ARG A 133 -10.69 6.71 -38.12
C ARG A 133 -9.59 7.58 -38.77
N SER A 134 -8.36 7.38 -38.28
CA SER A 134 -7.20 7.19 -39.16
C SER A 134 -6.23 6.18 -38.55
N GLN A 135 -5.94 5.13 -39.32
CA GLN A 135 -4.98 4.08 -39.02
C GLN A 135 -3.58 4.53 -39.45
N ALA A 136 -2.58 4.36 -38.58
CA ALA A 136 -1.16 4.26 -38.89
C ALA A 136 -0.41 3.67 -37.65
N PRO A 137 0.75 2.99 -37.80
CA PRO A 137 0.95 1.64 -37.24
C PRO A 137 1.43 1.58 -35.79
N LEU A 138 1.03 0.50 -35.11
CA LEU A 138 1.60 0.02 -33.85
C LEU A 138 3.10 -0.25 -33.99
N SER A 139 3.93 0.57 -33.36
CA SER A 139 5.19 0.08 -32.80
C SER A 139 4.87 -0.77 -31.58
N GLN A 140 4.99 -2.08 -31.75
CA GLN A 140 4.99 -3.07 -30.69
C GLN A 140 6.12 -2.78 -29.70
N HIS A 141 5.85 -1.99 -28.67
CA HIS A 141 6.41 -2.30 -27.36
C HIS A 141 5.47 -3.30 -26.73
N GLN A 142 5.71 -4.59 -26.97
CA GLN A 142 5.07 -5.66 -26.20
C GLN A 142 5.46 -5.45 -24.73
N ALA A 143 4.56 -4.85 -23.95
CA ALA A 143 4.54 -5.09 -22.52
C ALA A 143 4.32 -6.60 -22.32
N PRO A 144 4.99 -7.24 -21.35
CA PRO A 144 4.78 -8.66 -21.06
C PRO A 144 3.30 -8.92 -20.80
N VAL A 145 2.66 -9.74 -21.63
CA VAL A 145 1.26 -10.14 -21.41
C VAL A 145 1.27 -11.24 -20.34
N PRO A 146 0.58 -11.07 -19.20
CA PRO A 146 0.51 -12.11 -18.16
C PRO A 146 -0.12 -13.38 -18.72
N GLN A 147 0.54 -14.53 -18.55
CA GLN A 147 0.00 -15.82 -19.02
C GLN A 147 -0.86 -16.52 -17.97
N THR A 148 -0.84 -16.04 -16.72
CA THR A 148 -1.61 -16.62 -15.60
C THR A 148 -2.20 -15.53 -14.70
N HIS A 149 -3.27 -15.85 -13.97
CA HIS A 149 -3.86 -14.95 -12.97
C HIS A 149 -2.86 -14.56 -11.87
N ALA A 150 -2.03 -15.51 -11.42
CA ALA A 150 -0.99 -15.25 -10.43
C ALA A 150 0.08 -14.27 -10.94
N GLU A 151 0.41 -14.34 -12.23
CA GLU A 151 1.32 -13.40 -12.88
C GLU A 151 0.68 -12.02 -13.08
N ALA A 152 -0.62 -11.96 -13.42
CA ALA A 152 -1.36 -10.70 -13.47
C ALA A 152 -1.41 -10.03 -12.08
N ASP A 153 -1.65 -10.80 -11.02
CA ASP A 153 -1.62 -10.29 -9.65
C ASP A 153 -0.22 -9.83 -9.22
N ARG A 154 0.83 -10.55 -9.63
CA ARG A 154 2.23 -10.15 -9.37
C ARG A 154 2.57 -8.85 -10.08
N MET A 155 2.32 -8.77 -11.39
CA MET A 155 2.58 -7.55 -12.16
C MET A 155 1.75 -6.37 -11.65
N ALA A 156 0.49 -6.61 -11.28
CA ALA A 156 -0.35 -5.55 -10.74
C ALA A 156 0.07 -5.14 -9.33
N ARG A 157 0.69 -6.03 -8.54
CA ARG A 157 1.35 -5.68 -7.28
C ARG A 157 2.57 -4.83 -7.55
N GLU A 158 3.44 -5.21 -8.46
CA GLU A 158 4.64 -4.43 -8.83
C GLU A 158 4.29 -3.06 -9.41
N ALA A 159 3.27 -2.98 -10.26
CA ALA A 159 2.76 -1.72 -10.80
C ALA A 159 2.19 -0.82 -9.68
N ARG A 160 1.45 -1.41 -8.73
CA ARG A 160 1.00 -0.70 -7.52
C ARG A 160 2.18 -0.21 -6.69
N GLU A 161 3.22 -1.02 -6.54
CA GLU A 161 4.43 -0.62 -5.81
C GLU A 161 5.10 0.58 -6.47
N LYS A 162 5.24 0.57 -7.81
CA LYS A 162 5.75 1.72 -8.56
C LYS A 162 4.85 2.95 -8.46
N ALA A 163 3.53 2.79 -8.54
CA ALA A 163 2.59 3.90 -8.41
C ALA A 163 2.63 4.51 -6.99
N ASN A 164 2.70 3.66 -5.97
CA ASN A 164 2.88 4.10 -4.59
C ASN A 164 4.24 4.76 -4.38
N GLU A 165 5.32 4.26 -5.00
CA GLU A 165 6.63 4.90 -4.99
C GLU A 165 6.58 6.28 -5.66
N ALA A 166 5.88 6.43 -6.78
CA ALA A 166 5.73 7.73 -7.45
C ALA A 166 4.91 8.74 -6.62
N GLU A 167 3.77 8.34 -6.06
CA GLU A 167 3.00 9.19 -5.14
C GLU A 167 3.78 9.51 -3.85
N LEU A 168 4.66 8.61 -3.42
CA LEU A 168 5.51 8.79 -2.25
C LEU A 168 6.72 9.70 -2.51
N GLU A 169 7.32 9.62 -3.69
CA GLU A 169 8.32 10.59 -4.14
C GLU A 169 7.68 11.98 -4.31
N ALA A 170 6.43 12.06 -4.82
CA ALA A 170 5.69 13.32 -4.82
C ALA A 170 5.50 13.88 -3.40
N PHE A 171 5.13 13.03 -2.44
CA PHE A 171 5.02 13.40 -1.02
C PHE A 171 6.37 13.83 -0.41
N ARG A 172 7.48 13.25 -0.85
CA ARG A 172 8.84 13.67 -0.45
C ARG A 172 9.22 15.03 -1.03
N LEU A 173 8.89 15.29 -2.29
CA LEU A 173 9.22 16.52 -3.01
C LEU A 173 8.38 17.72 -2.56
N GLU A 174 7.12 17.53 -2.13
CA GLU A 174 6.25 18.60 -1.60
C GLU A 174 6.87 19.32 -0.38
N ARG A 175 7.85 18.70 0.31
CA ARG A 175 8.60 19.31 1.42
C ARG A 175 9.82 20.13 1.00
N ILE A 176 10.36 19.93 -0.20
CA ILE A 176 11.52 20.73 -0.67
C ILE A 176 11.05 22.10 -1.18
N ALA A 177 9.77 22.21 -1.56
CA ALA A 177 9.15 23.42 -2.09
C ALA A 177 8.49 24.34 -1.03
N ARG A 178 8.55 24.00 0.26
CA ARG A 178 8.08 24.85 1.38
C ARG A 178 9.24 25.24 2.28
#